data_AF-A0A813J7C9-F1
#
_entry.id   AF-A0A813J7C9-F1
#
_cell.length_a   1.000
_cell.length_b   1.000
_cell.length_c   1.000
_cell.angle_alpha   90.00
_cell.angle_beta   90.00
_cell.angle_gamma   90.00
#
_symmetry.space_group_name_H-M   'P 1'
#
loop_
_entity.id
_entity.type
_entity.pdbx_description
1 polymer ?
#
loop_
_entity_poly.entity_id
_entity_poly.type
_entity_poly.pdbx_seq_one_letter_code
_entity_poly.pdbx_strand_id
1 'polypeptide(L)'
;SVALVPPSSPTKISRALSFPSCEPLDKGGLAVSPPRRSHRVQRSSSSLSLSREAKRQVQAAEETQTAPAVASVEEATKRYTEAASIRHLLEDGTVILLRGSWLVEHAKTEGARLPCRSEVPPHAMWKPEELTVGDQLRAGHEIVAISHCWPSPDHADPDGQKLLAIGACINAWAGSRPGMLPNRVAVFMDWFSLEAFPLGEPLDPENSEPFSAERRAQSVYSSELWYAHRATHVWLLTHVPADSTPFHQHAWPFFEEAAAAVFSPQSNTLDLGPLQRSPGALRGVEALRCCATKRRPPMAPKALARALKSRSFSVDGAASEELLASCYEQAFSAAADAVERLDFRGLGWGDAEASLLAEALPSFARLRELDLFDNQIGDFGAAELAEAVPHCKLLQRLCLDENEIELGLEGPERLREAWQLAQKDPRGLWLS
;
A
#
# COMPACT_ATOMS: atom_id res chain seq x y z
N SER A 1 19.82 -47.18 40.30
CA SER A 1 20.52 -47.02 39.02
C SER A 1 19.56 -47.33 37.89
N VAL A 2 18.88 -46.30 37.38
CA VAL A 2 18.03 -46.39 36.18
C VAL A 2 18.73 -45.53 35.13
N ALA A 3 19.19 -46.17 34.07
CA ALA A 3 19.94 -45.54 33.00
C ALA A 3 19.01 -44.68 32.13
N LEU A 4 19.46 -43.45 31.88
CA LEU A 4 18.89 -42.50 30.94
C LEU A 4 19.18 -42.97 29.50
N VAL A 5 18.12 -43.09 28.69
CA VAL A 5 18.20 -43.17 27.22
C VAL A 5 17.77 -41.80 26.67
N PRO A 6 18.53 -41.17 25.77
CA PRO A 6 18.21 -39.83 25.25
C PRO A 6 17.08 -39.90 24.21
N PRO A 7 16.20 -38.90 24.10
CA PRO A 7 15.17 -38.88 23.06
C PRO A 7 15.78 -38.54 21.70
N SER A 8 15.45 -39.39 20.74
CA SER A 8 15.66 -39.26 19.30
C SER A 8 14.94 -38.05 18.70
N SER A 9 15.54 -37.51 17.65
CA SER A 9 15.18 -36.36 16.81
C SER A 9 13.68 -36.20 16.49
N PRO A 10 13.15 -34.97 16.40
CA PRO A 10 11.77 -34.76 15.97
C PRO A 10 11.61 -35.02 14.47
N THR A 11 10.66 -35.89 14.18
CA THR A 11 10.17 -36.30 12.88
C THR A 11 9.66 -35.12 12.05
N LYS A 12 10.02 -35.13 10.76
CA LYS A 12 9.44 -34.31 9.68
C LYS A 12 7.91 -34.27 9.76
N ILE A 13 7.34 -33.07 9.88
CA ILE A 13 5.95 -32.79 9.50
C ILE A 13 6.02 -31.64 8.48
N SER A 14 6.41 -31.97 7.24
CA SER A 14 6.04 -31.14 6.09
C SER A 14 4.67 -31.61 5.63
N ARG A 15 3.67 -30.76 5.80
CA ARG A 15 2.38 -30.92 5.12
C ARG A 15 2.25 -29.75 4.14
N ALA A 16 3.08 -29.80 3.10
CA ALA A 16 2.86 -29.02 1.90
C ALA A 16 1.56 -29.53 1.27
N LEU A 17 0.52 -28.68 1.26
CA LEU A 17 -0.66 -28.93 0.46
C LEU A 17 -0.38 -28.35 -0.93
N SER A 18 0.30 -29.12 -1.77
CA SER A 18 0.37 -28.89 -3.21
C SER A 18 -1.00 -29.21 -3.80
N PHE A 19 -1.69 -28.22 -4.38
CA PHE A 19 -2.95 -28.42 -5.11
C PHE A 19 -3.04 -27.53 -6.34
N PRO A 20 -3.76 -27.98 -7.38
CA PRO A 20 -3.43 -27.69 -8.77
C PRO A 20 -3.85 -26.29 -9.21
N SER A 21 -3.11 -25.79 -10.19
CA SER A 21 -3.34 -24.59 -10.98
C SER A 21 -4.77 -24.53 -11.51
N CYS A 22 -5.47 -23.42 -11.28
CA CYS A 22 -6.74 -23.13 -11.95
C CYS A 22 -6.47 -22.87 -13.44
N GLU A 23 -6.87 -23.80 -14.31
CA GLU A 23 -6.98 -23.56 -15.75
C GLU A 23 -8.11 -22.55 -16.06
N PRO A 24 -7.98 -21.74 -17.11
CA PRO A 24 -8.98 -20.75 -17.50
C PRO A 24 -10.21 -21.44 -18.13
N LEU A 25 -11.40 -21.08 -17.65
CA LEU A 25 -12.67 -21.53 -18.22
C LEU A 25 -12.85 -21.01 -19.65
N ASP A 26 -13.11 -21.97 -20.53
CA ASP A 26 -13.22 -21.85 -21.98
C ASP A 26 -14.49 -21.09 -22.43
N LYS A 27 -14.41 -20.54 -23.64
CA LYS A 27 -15.37 -19.64 -24.28
C LYS A 27 -16.66 -20.36 -24.69
N GLY A 28 -17.75 -20.13 -23.96
CA GLY A 28 -19.11 -20.50 -24.36
C GLY A 28 -19.91 -19.29 -24.84
N GLY A 29 -20.00 -19.11 -26.16
CA GLY A 29 -20.81 -18.05 -26.77
C GLY A 29 -22.31 -18.33 -26.69
N LEU A 30 -23.08 -17.36 -26.18
CA LEU A 30 -24.51 -17.25 -26.41
C LEU A 30 -24.82 -15.81 -26.84
N ALA A 31 -25.22 -15.69 -28.11
CA ALA A 31 -25.63 -14.45 -28.73
C ALA A 31 -26.92 -13.92 -28.10
N VAL A 32 -26.88 -12.72 -27.54
CA VAL A 32 -28.07 -11.95 -27.17
C VAL A 32 -28.06 -10.67 -27.99
N SER A 33 -29.11 -10.49 -28.81
CA SER A 33 -29.29 -9.37 -29.73
C SER A 33 -29.42 -8.02 -28.98
N PRO A 34 -29.00 -6.89 -29.58
CA PRO A 34 -28.99 -5.60 -28.90
C PRO A 34 -30.40 -4.95 -28.89
N PRO A 35 -30.83 -4.27 -27.83
CA PRO A 35 -31.97 -3.37 -27.92
C PRO A 35 -31.53 -2.06 -28.59
N ARG A 36 -32.18 -1.75 -29.71
CA ARG A 36 -32.16 -0.41 -30.31
C ARG A 36 -33.09 0.53 -29.52
N ARG A 37 -32.54 1.58 -28.92
CA ARG A 37 -32.88 2.99 -29.21
C ARG A 37 -32.15 3.92 -28.25
N SER A 38 -31.48 4.89 -28.85
CA SER A 38 -30.74 5.99 -28.26
C SER A 38 -31.62 6.91 -27.41
N HIS A 39 -31.33 7.01 -26.12
CA HIS A 39 -31.50 8.27 -25.41
C HIS A 39 -30.14 8.97 -25.38
N ARG A 40 -30.03 10.02 -26.20
CA ARG A 40 -28.91 10.95 -26.20
C ARG A 40 -28.93 11.68 -24.86
N VAL A 41 -28.14 11.22 -23.89
CA VAL A 41 -27.86 11.99 -22.67
C VAL A 41 -27.10 13.23 -23.14
N GLN A 42 -27.77 14.38 -23.16
CA GLN A 42 -27.09 15.66 -23.25
C GLN A 42 -26.25 15.79 -21.97
N ARG A 43 -24.93 15.55 -22.08
CA ARG A 43 -23.99 16.00 -21.05
C ARG A 43 -24.15 17.51 -20.95
N SER A 44 -24.65 17.99 -19.81
CA SER A 44 -24.80 19.42 -19.55
C SER A 44 -23.43 20.10 -19.51
N SER A 45 -23.33 21.30 -20.05
CA SER A 45 -22.11 22.13 -20.03
C SER A 45 -21.62 22.46 -18.62
N SER A 46 -22.47 22.31 -17.60
CA SER A 46 -22.17 22.50 -16.18
C SER A 46 -21.27 21.41 -15.58
N SER A 47 -21.34 20.17 -16.06
CA SER A 47 -20.48 19.06 -15.59
C SER A 47 -19.02 19.25 -16.01
N LEU A 48 -18.78 19.87 -17.17
CA LEU A 48 -17.43 20.16 -17.69
C LEU A 48 -16.77 21.38 -17.03
N SER A 49 -17.54 22.32 -16.48
CA SER A 49 -17.00 23.47 -15.75
C SER A 49 -16.59 23.10 -14.32
N LEU A 50 -17.37 22.25 -13.65
CA LEU A 50 -17.12 21.81 -12.27
C LEU A 50 -15.86 20.91 -12.16
N SER A 51 -15.61 20.07 -13.17
CA SER A 51 -14.38 19.27 -13.22
C SER A 51 -13.10 20.10 -13.41
N ARG A 52 -13.23 21.35 -13.89
CA ARG A 52 -12.10 22.28 -14.04
C ARG A 52 -11.81 23.01 -12.73
N GLU A 53 -12.83 23.30 -11.95
CA GLU A 53 -12.72 23.93 -10.62
C GLU A 53 -11.99 23.00 -9.63
N ALA A 54 -12.41 21.73 -9.57
CA ALA A 54 -11.77 20.71 -8.74
C ALA A 54 -10.27 20.56 -9.06
N LYS A 55 -9.94 20.49 -10.35
CA LYS A 55 -8.56 20.42 -10.83
C LYS A 55 -7.76 21.68 -10.50
N ARG A 56 -8.32 22.88 -10.71
CA ARG A 56 -7.67 24.15 -10.39
C ARG A 56 -7.33 24.31 -8.91
N GLN A 57 -8.13 23.74 -8.02
CA GLN A 57 -7.90 23.86 -6.59
C GLN A 57 -6.87 22.86 -6.06
N VAL A 58 -6.78 21.65 -6.64
CA VAL A 58 -5.65 20.75 -6.38
C VAL A 58 -4.34 21.38 -6.89
N GLN A 59 -4.38 22.04 -8.05
CA GLN A 59 -3.24 22.77 -8.60
C GLN A 59 -2.76 23.90 -7.67
N ALA A 60 -3.66 24.75 -7.16
CA ALA A 60 -3.29 25.84 -6.26
C ALA A 60 -2.69 25.34 -4.92
N ALA A 61 -3.18 24.19 -4.43
CA ALA A 61 -2.65 23.50 -3.26
C ALA A 61 -1.21 23.00 -3.48
N GLU A 62 -0.95 22.35 -4.62
CA GLU A 62 0.38 21.83 -5.00
C GLU A 62 1.39 22.96 -5.27
N GLU A 63 0.96 24.08 -5.87
CA GLU A 63 1.84 25.23 -6.20
C GLU A 63 2.27 26.07 -4.98
N THR A 64 1.51 26.04 -3.88
CA THR A 64 1.80 26.83 -2.67
C THR A 64 2.77 26.11 -1.73
N GLN A 65 3.04 24.83 -1.96
CA GLN A 65 3.79 23.98 -1.04
C GLN A 65 5.24 23.81 -1.47
N THR A 66 6.13 24.04 -0.51
CA THR A 66 7.57 23.74 -0.62
C THR A 66 7.86 22.45 0.12
N ALA A 67 8.77 21.63 -0.42
CA ALA A 67 9.23 20.42 0.25
C ALA A 67 9.67 20.74 1.70
N PRO A 68 9.41 19.85 2.67
CA PRO A 68 9.66 20.16 4.06
C PRO A 68 11.17 20.30 4.28
N ALA A 69 11.57 21.15 5.22
CA ALA A 69 12.98 21.24 5.61
C ALA A 69 13.50 19.84 5.99
N VAL A 70 14.72 19.52 5.54
CA VAL A 70 15.34 18.20 5.75
C VAL A 70 15.42 17.93 7.25
N ALA A 71 14.52 17.09 7.76
CA ALA A 71 14.55 16.62 9.14
C ALA A 71 15.79 15.74 9.36
N SER A 72 16.31 15.71 10.59
CA SER A 72 17.33 14.72 10.93
C SER A 72 16.78 13.30 10.77
N VAL A 73 17.66 12.31 10.52
CA VAL A 73 17.27 10.89 10.40
C VAL A 73 16.51 10.42 11.65
N GLU A 74 16.88 10.90 12.83
CA GLU A 74 16.20 10.57 14.08
C GLU A 74 14.76 11.11 14.14
N GLU A 75 14.56 12.38 13.75
CA GLU A 75 13.22 12.99 13.71
C GLU A 75 12.33 12.32 12.65
N ALA A 76 12.88 12.03 11.48
CA ALA A 76 12.18 11.31 10.44
C ALA A 76 11.82 9.89 10.89
N THR A 77 12.71 9.19 11.60
CA THR A 77 12.43 7.86 12.16
C THR A 77 11.27 7.93 13.15
N LYS A 78 11.29 8.88 14.09
CA LYS A 78 10.19 9.06 15.06
C LYS A 78 8.87 9.37 14.37
N ARG A 79 8.90 10.19 13.33
CA ARG A 79 7.72 10.50 12.50
C ARG A 79 7.04 9.22 12.00
N TYR A 80 7.78 8.27 11.40
CA TYR A 80 7.20 7.06 10.82
C TYR A 80 7.01 5.89 11.80
N THR A 81 7.45 6.03 13.06
CA THR A 81 7.43 4.91 14.02
C THR A 81 6.64 5.17 15.30
N GLU A 82 6.55 6.42 15.77
CA GLU A 82 5.91 6.72 17.05
C GLU A 82 4.42 7.05 16.88
N ALA A 83 3.56 6.40 17.67
CA ALA A 83 2.13 6.69 17.74
C ALA A 83 1.76 8.18 17.94
N ALA A 84 2.67 8.98 18.51
CA ALA A 84 2.47 10.41 18.69
C ALA A 84 2.34 11.17 17.36
N SER A 85 3.03 10.74 16.29
CA SER A 85 2.97 11.40 14.99
C SER A 85 1.58 11.28 14.35
N ILE A 86 0.95 10.10 14.45
CA ILE A 86 -0.44 9.87 14.03
C ILE A 86 -1.40 10.76 14.82
N ARG A 87 -1.24 10.86 16.14
CA ARG A 87 -2.12 11.70 16.96
C ARG A 87 -2.03 13.16 16.54
N HIS A 88 -0.82 13.65 16.31
CA HIS A 88 -0.59 15.03 15.88
C HIS A 88 -1.30 15.35 14.55
N LEU A 89 -1.34 14.41 13.59
CA LEU A 89 -2.08 14.59 12.33
C LEU A 89 -3.60 14.69 12.50
N LEU A 90 -4.14 14.23 13.63
CA LEU A 90 -5.58 14.26 13.89
C LEU A 90 -5.99 15.47 14.74
N GLU A 91 -5.04 16.13 15.42
CA GLU A 91 -5.30 17.23 16.36
C GLU A 91 -5.84 18.49 15.68
N ASP A 92 -5.38 18.80 14.46
CA ASP A 92 -5.83 19.96 13.70
C ASP A 92 -7.20 19.75 13.00
N GLY A 93 -7.70 18.51 13.03
CA GLY A 93 -8.95 18.08 12.42
C GLY A 93 -8.93 18.08 10.88
N THR A 94 -7.78 18.29 10.25
CA THR A 94 -7.63 18.28 8.79
C THR A 94 -7.94 16.91 8.23
N VAL A 95 -7.35 15.87 8.83
CA VAL A 95 -7.59 14.47 8.50
C VAL A 95 -8.62 13.87 9.44
N ILE A 96 -9.52 13.03 8.90
CA ILE A 96 -10.46 12.25 9.72
C ILE A 96 -10.30 10.76 9.47
N LEU A 97 -10.56 9.97 10.52
CA LEU A 97 -10.64 8.53 10.46
C LEU A 97 -12.08 8.08 10.69
N LEU A 98 -12.57 7.19 9.83
CA LEU A 98 -13.89 6.59 10.00
C LEU A 98 -13.84 5.31 10.80
N ARG A 99 -14.88 5.06 11.59
CA ARG A 99 -15.05 3.80 12.32
C ARG A 99 -15.33 2.66 11.36
N GLY A 100 -14.53 1.61 11.43
CA GLY A 100 -14.72 0.42 10.60
C GLY A 100 -16.10 -0.23 10.80
N SER A 101 -16.60 -0.26 12.04
CA SER A 101 -17.96 -0.73 12.33
C SER A 101 -19.05 0.10 11.64
N TRP A 102 -18.86 1.41 11.53
CA TRP A 102 -19.83 2.27 10.82
C TRP A 102 -19.78 2.00 9.32
N LEU A 103 -18.59 1.89 8.72
CA LEU A 103 -18.43 1.55 7.29
C LEU A 103 -19.09 0.21 6.95
N VAL A 104 -18.94 -0.79 7.83
CA VAL A 104 -19.59 -2.11 7.68
C VAL A 104 -21.11 -2.00 7.68
N GLU A 105 -21.70 -1.21 8.58
CA GLU A 105 -23.15 -1.03 8.63
C GLU A 105 -23.65 -0.17 7.46
N HIS A 106 -22.93 0.89 7.11
CA HIS A 106 -23.25 1.77 5.98
C HIS A 106 -23.28 0.98 4.66
N ALA A 107 -22.33 0.06 4.46
CA ALA A 107 -22.27 -0.82 3.29
C ALA A 107 -23.49 -1.75 3.13
N LYS A 108 -24.32 -1.94 4.16
CA LYS A 108 -25.56 -2.74 4.06
C LYS A 108 -26.74 -1.94 3.52
N THR A 109 -26.62 -0.62 3.47
CA THR A 109 -27.70 0.25 2.99
C THR A 109 -27.74 0.20 1.46
N GLU A 110 -28.92 -0.06 0.91
CA GLU A 110 -29.11 -0.15 -0.54
C GLU A 110 -28.73 1.18 -1.22
N GLY A 111 -27.85 1.12 -2.21
CA GLY A 111 -27.36 2.30 -2.94
C GLY A 111 -26.38 3.18 -2.16
N ALA A 112 -25.90 2.76 -0.99
CA ALA A 112 -24.89 3.50 -0.26
C ALA A 112 -23.55 3.57 -0.99
N ARG A 113 -22.87 4.70 -0.82
CA ARG A 113 -21.55 5.02 -1.38
C ARG A 113 -20.65 5.60 -0.31
N LEU A 114 -19.34 5.66 -0.57
CA LEU A 114 -18.38 6.30 0.34
C LEU A 114 -18.72 7.79 0.53
N PRO A 115 -18.93 8.26 1.77
CA PRO A 115 -19.21 9.67 2.03
C PRO A 115 -17.94 10.52 1.88
N CYS A 116 -18.08 11.74 1.37
CA CYS A 116 -17.07 12.78 1.58
C CYS A 116 -17.28 13.46 2.95
N ARG A 117 -16.35 14.32 3.39
CA ARG A 117 -16.30 14.88 4.75
C ARG A 117 -17.64 15.44 5.25
N SER A 118 -18.31 16.24 4.42
CA SER A 118 -19.57 16.90 4.76
C SER A 118 -20.76 15.95 4.87
N GLU A 119 -20.66 14.74 4.32
CA GLU A 119 -21.68 13.69 4.41
C GLU A 119 -21.45 12.76 5.62
N VAL A 120 -20.28 12.84 6.27
CA VAL A 120 -19.93 11.98 7.39
C VAL A 120 -20.64 12.44 8.67
N PRO A 121 -21.45 11.59 9.33
CA PRO A 121 -22.06 11.96 10.60
C PRO A 121 -21.04 11.94 11.74
N PRO A 122 -21.15 12.82 12.76
CA PRO A 122 -20.12 12.94 13.82
C PRO A 122 -19.80 11.63 14.56
N HIS A 123 -20.78 10.74 14.75
CA HIS A 123 -20.57 9.47 15.46
C HIS A 123 -19.77 8.43 14.63
N ALA A 124 -19.68 8.62 13.31
CA ALA A 124 -18.88 7.76 12.43
C ALA A 124 -17.38 8.08 12.51
N MET A 125 -17.02 9.25 13.04
CA MET A 125 -15.64 9.73 13.14
C MET A 125 -14.99 9.23 14.43
N TRP A 126 -13.71 8.88 14.35
CA TRP A 126 -12.86 8.74 15.52
C TRP A 126 -12.43 10.09 16.06
N LYS A 127 -12.39 10.22 17.39
CA LYS A 127 -11.70 11.35 18.03
C LYS A 127 -10.26 10.96 18.38
N PRO A 128 -9.29 11.91 18.33
CA PRO A 128 -7.90 11.62 18.66
C PRO A 128 -7.72 10.95 20.04
N GLU A 129 -8.49 11.39 21.04
CA GLU A 129 -8.44 10.89 22.41
C GLU A 129 -9.00 9.47 22.59
N GLU A 130 -9.80 8.98 21.65
CA GLU A 130 -10.36 7.63 21.67
C GLU A 130 -9.43 6.60 21.01
N LEU A 131 -8.49 7.07 20.18
CA LEU A 131 -7.58 6.22 19.43
C LEU A 131 -6.39 5.80 20.28
N THR A 132 -6.45 4.56 20.74
CA THR A 132 -5.27 3.85 21.24
C THR A 132 -4.48 3.27 20.07
N VAL A 133 -3.41 3.94 19.63
CA VAL A 133 -2.47 3.38 18.64
C VAL A 133 -1.52 2.44 19.39
N GLY A 134 -1.69 1.14 19.18
CA GLY A 134 -0.80 0.12 19.74
C GLY A 134 0.36 -0.17 18.80
N ASP A 135 1.49 -0.61 19.36
CA ASP A 135 2.41 -1.44 18.57
C ASP A 135 1.66 -2.71 18.15
N GLN A 136 1.90 -3.21 16.93
CA GLN A 136 1.19 -4.32 16.24
C GLN A 136 1.02 -5.64 17.03
N LEU A 137 1.54 -5.71 18.26
CA LEU A 137 1.54 -6.86 19.18
C LEU A 137 0.68 -6.65 20.45
N ARG A 138 0.02 -5.49 20.65
CA ARG A 138 -0.79 -5.19 21.85
C ARG A 138 -2.15 -4.55 21.50
N ALA A 139 -3.07 -4.57 22.48
CA ALA A 139 -4.49 -4.21 22.41
C ALA A 139 -4.82 -2.74 22.02
N GLY A 140 -4.39 -2.29 20.84
CA GLY A 140 -4.75 -1.01 20.23
C GLY A 140 -5.78 -1.12 19.09
N HIS A 141 -6.15 0.02 18.52
CA HIS A 141 -6.91 0.10 17.27
C HIS A 141 -6.00 -0.19 16.09
N GLU A 142 -6.55 -0.85 15.07
CA GLU A 142 -5.89 -1.08 13.79
C GLU A 142 -6.20 0.09 12.87
N ILE A 143 -5.16 0.82 12.46
CA ILE A 143 -5.32 1.94 11.53
C ILE A 143 -5.10 1.41 10.12
N VAL A 144 -6.04 1.67 9.23
CA VAL A 144 -6.02 1.25 7.82
C VAL A 144 -5.99 2.49 6.94
N ALA A 145 -4.95 2.65 6.13
CA ALA A 145 -4.86 3.64 5.06
C ALA A 145 -5.29 3.01 3.73
N ILE A 146 -6.21 3.66 3.01
CA ILE A 146 -6.75 3.14 1.76
C ILE A 146 -6.26 3.96 0.57
N SER A 147 -5.45 3.33 -0.28
CA SER A 147 -5.02 3.88 -1.57
C SER A 147 -6.06 3.56 -2.65
N HIS A 148 -6.47 4.56 -3.43
CA HIS A 148 -7.47 4.38 -4.48
C HIS A 148 -7.33 5.36 -5.65
N CYS A 149 -7.85 4.98 -6.82
CA CYS A 149 -8.04 5.91 -7.94
C CYS A 149 -9.44 6.50 -7.92
N TRP A 150 -9.64 7.68 -8.50
CA TRP A 150 -10.97 8.25 -8.68
C TRP A 150 -11.54 7.74 -10.01
N PRO A 151 -12.62 6.93 -10.01
CA PRO A 151 -13.19 6.40 -11.25
C PRO A 151 -13.91 7.48 -12.05
N SER A 152 -14.29 8.59 -11.39
CA SER A 152 -14.87 9.77 -12.00
C SER A 152 -14.32 11.03 -11.31
N PRO A 153 -14.29 12.19 -11.99
CA PRO A 153 -13.89 13.44 -11.36
C PRO A 153 -14.78 13.86 -10.18
N ASP A 154 -16.05 13.44 -10.19
CA ASP A 154 -17.08 13.96 -9.30
C ASP A 154 -17.24 13.11 -8.02
N HIS A 155 -16.79 11.85 -8.04
CA HIS A 155 -16.99 10.94 -6.92
C HIS A 155 -15.96 9.80 -6.88
N ALA A 156 -15.43 9.53 -5.67
CA ALA A 156 -14.51 8.43 -5.43
C ALA A 156 -15.15 7.04 -5.57
N ASP A 157 -16.43 6.88 -5.26
CA ASP A 157 -17.16 5.60 -5.30
C ASP A 157 -18.59 5.73 -5.82
N PRO A 158 -18.80 6.10 -7.11
CA PRO A 158 -20.12 6.45 -7.63
C PRO A 158 -21.15 5.32 -7.51
N ASP A 159 -20.69 4.07 -7.59
CA ASP A 159 -21.54 2.87 -7.61
C ASP A 159 -21.52 2.08 -6.28
N GLY A 160 -20.84 2.59 -5.24
CA GLY A 160 -20.78 1.93 -3.93
C GLY A 160 -19.89 0.67 -3.86
N GLN A 161 -19.23 0.29 -4.95
CA GLN A 161 -18.45 -0.95 -5.02
C GLN A 161 -17.24 -0.95 -4.07
N LYS A 162 -16.60 0.21 -3.89
CA LYS A 162 -15.48 0.34 -2.96
C LYS A 162 -15.97 0.25 -1.52
N LEU A 163 -17.08 0.91 -1.17
CA LEU A 163 -17.69 0.77 0.14
C LEU A 163 -17.99 -0.70 0.47
N LEU A 164 -18.56 -1.44 -0.47
CA LEU A 164 -18.85 -2.87 -0.30
C LEU A 164 -17.57 -3.70 -0.09
N ALA A 165 -16.53 -3.46 -0.89
CA ALA A 165 -15.24 -4.14 -0.77
C ALA A 165 -14.57 -3.85 0.59
N ILE A 166 -14.56 -2.59 1.01
CA ILE A 166 -14.03 -2.15 2.31
C ILE A 166 -14.79 -2.83 3.45
N GLY A 167 -16.13 -2.78 3.45
CA GLY A 167 -16.96 -3.39 4.49
C GLY A 167 -16.78 -4.91 4.57
N ALA A 168 -16.70 -5.60 3.42
CA ALA A 168 -16.42 -7.03 3.37
C ALA A 168 -15.03 -7.36 3.94
N CYS A 169 -14.01 -6.57 3.57
CA CYS A 169 -12.65 -6.74 4.06
C CYS A 169 -12.54 -6.51 5.58
N ILE A 170 -13.13 -5.44 6.12
CA ILE A 170 -13.14 -5.16 7.57
C ILE A 170 -13.75 -6.32 8.35
N ASN A 171 -14.89 -6.85 7.90
CA ASN A 171 -15.54 -7.98 8.55
C ASN A 171 -14.68 -9.24 8.50
N ALA A 172 -14.09 -9.54 7.34
CA ALA A 172 -13.21 -10.68 7.18
C ALA A 172 -11.95 -10.57 8.05
N TRP A 173 -11.34 -9.38 8.07
CA TRP A 173 -10.16 -9.05 8.86
C TRP A 173 -10.43 -9.21 10.36
N ALA A 174 -11.50 -8.59 10.87
CA ALA A 174 -11.89 -8.71 12.26
C ALA A 174 -12.21 -10.17 12.64
N GLY A 175 -12.94 -10.90 11.78
CA GLY A 175 -13.31 -12.29 12.03
C GLY A 175 -12.14 -13.29 11.99
N SER A 176 -11.01 -12.92 11.38
CA SER A 176 -9.83 -13.79 11.29
C SER A 176 -8.94 -13.79 12.56
N ARG A 177 -9.16 -12.86 13.49
CA ARG A 177 -8.30 -12.65 14.65
C ARG A 177 -9.10 -12.76 15.97
N PRO A 178 -8.68 -13.60 16.93
CA PRO A 178 -9.36 -13.69 18.23
C PRO A 178 -9.45 -12.33 18.93
N GLY A 179 -10.65 -11.94 19.36
CA GLY A 179 -10.88 -10.69 20.09
C GLY A 179 -10.82 -9.41 19.25
N MET A 180 -10.72 -9.51 17.91
CA MET A 180 -10.86 -8.37 17.01
C MET A 180 -12.30 -8.18 16.57
N LEU A 181 -12.69 -6.91 16.47
CA LEU A 181 -14.03 -6.49 16.07
C LEU A 181 -13.93 -5.30 15.11
N PRO A 182 -14.92 -5.10 14.22
CA PRO A 182 -14.92 -3.96 13.29
C PRO A 182 -14.80 -2.58 13.97
N ASN A 183 -15.25 -2.45 15.22
CA ASN A 183 -15.16 -1.20 15.99
C ASN A 183 -13.74 -0.90 16.49
N ARG A 184 -12.77 -1.80 16.29
CA ARG A 184 -11.35 -1.58 16.57
C ARG A 184 -10.57 -1.12 15.34
N VAL A 185 -11.24 -0.97 14.19
CA VAL A 185 -10.62 -0.52 12.94
C VAL A 185 -10.91 0.96 12.72
N ALA A 186 -9.86 1.73 12.44
CA ALA A 186 -9.92 3.14 12.10
C ALA A 186 -9.43 3.32 10.66
N VAL A 187 -10.26 3.88 9.79
CA VAL A 187 -9.99 3.90 8.35
C VAL A 187 -9.69 5.32 7.90
N PHE A 188 -8.49 5.51 7.37
CA PHE A 188 -8.06 6.67 6.62
C PHE A 188 -8.30 6.45 5.12
N MET A 189 -8.88 7.46 4.47
CA MET A 189 -8.91 7.63 3.02
C MET A 189 -8.98 9.14 2.78
N ASP A 190 -8.18 9.63 1.84
CA ASP A 190 -8.12 11.05 1.45
C ASP A 190 -9.53 11.63 1.22
N TRP A 191 -10.38 10.91 0.49
CA TRP A 191 -11.77 11.29 0.19
C TRP A 191 -12.62 11.64 1.42
N PHE A 192 -12.40 10.97 2.56
CA PHE A 192 -13.15 11.26 3.79
C PHE A 192 -12.81 12.65 4.35
N SER A 193 -11.63 13.16 4.04
CA SER A 193 -11.13 14.45 4.53
C SER A 193 -11.44 15.59 3.56
N LEU A 194 -11.96 15.30 2.36
CA LEU A 194 -12.37 16.29 1.37
C LEU A 194 -13.80 16.79 1.62
N GLU A 195 -13.99 18.10 1.61
CA GLU A 195 -15.33 18.71 1.61
C GLU A 195 -16.05 18.36 0.30
N ALA A 196 -17.39 18.16 0.35
CA ALA A 196 -18.16 17.92 -0.87
C ALA A 196 -17.92 19.04 -1.87
N PHE A 197 -17.79 18.67 -3.14
CA PHE A 197 -18.02 19.63 -4.21
C PHE A 197 -19.46 20.14 -4.06
N PRO A 198 -19.70 21.45 -3.90
CA PRO A 198 -21.06 21.96 -3.98
C PRO A 198 -21.58 21.58 -5.38
N LEU A 199 -22.55 20.66 -5.41
CA LEU A 199 -23.26 20.28 -6.63
C LEU A 199 -23.99 21.52 -7.16
N GLY A 200 -23.33 22.28 -8.04
CA GLY A 200 -23.93 23.35 -8.82
C GLY A 200 -23.72 24.79 -8.35
N GLU A 201 -22.95 25.05 -7.28
CA GLU A 201 -22.58 26.43 -6.92
C GLU A 201 -21.08 26.65 -7.17
N PRO A 202 -20.69 27.66 -7.95
CA PRO A 202 -19.29 28.08 -8.03
C PRO A 202 -18.77 28.37 -6.63
N LEU A 203 -17.58 27.85 -6.29
CA LEU A 203 -16.88 28.26 -5.09
C LEU A 203 -16.64 29.77 -5.20
N ASP A 204 -17.28 30.55 -4.33
CA ASP A 204 -17.08 31.99 -4.24
C ASP A 204 -15.64 32.23 -3.78
N PRO A 205 -14.72 32.71 -4.62
CA PRO A 205 -13.32 32.85 -4.24
C PRO A 205 -13.11 33.88 -3.12
N GLU A 206 -14.07 34.79 -2.91
CA GLU A 206 -13.99 35.84 -1.88
C GLU A 206 -14.62 35.41 -0.55
N ASN A 207 -15.54 34.42 -0.54
CA ASN A 207 -16.22 33.94 0.68
C ASN A 207 -15.98 32.46 1.00
N SER A 208 -15.29 31.71 0.13
CA SER A 208 -14.79 30.37 0.47
C SER A 208 -13.65 30.54 1.44
N GLU A 209 -13.81 30.04 2.67
CA GLU A 209 -12.75 30.05 3.68
C GLU A 209 -11.44 29.53 3.05
N PRO A 210 -10.36 30.34 2.98
CA PRO A 210 -9.03 29.95 2.46
C PRO A 210 -8.55 28.62 3.05
N PHE A 211 -8.97 28.41 4.31
CA PHE A 211 -8.76 27.26 5.14
C PHE A 211 -9.25 25.92 4.56
N SER A 212 -10.15 25.90 3.57
CA SER A 212 -10.64 24.67 2.92
C SER A 212 -9.72 24.16 1.79
N ALA A 213 -9.06 25.05 1.04
CA ALA A 213 -8.08 24.69 0.02
C ALA A 213 -6.74 24.32 0.65
N GLU A 214 -6.32 25.09 1.65
CA GLU A 214 -5.11 24.84 2.45
C GLU A 214 -5.21 23.52 3.23
N ARG A 215 -6.36 23.22 3.86
CA ARG A 215 -6.57 21.91 4.50
C ARG A 215 -6.55 20.75 3.53
N ARG A 216 -7.05 20.92 2.30
CA ARG A 216 -6.96 19.88 1.26
C ARG A 216 -5.52 19.63 0.87
N ALA A 217 -4.75 20.70 0.64
CA ALA A 217 -3.31 20.63 0.38
C ALA A 217 -2.59 19.90 1.52
N GLN A 218 -2.87 20.25 2.76
CA GLN A 218 -2.26 19.66 3.96
C GLN A 218 -2.67 18.19 4.18
N SER A 219 -3.92 17.81 3.88
CA SER A 219 -4.39 16.42 3.93
C SER A 219 -3.71 15.54 2.88
N VAL A 220 -3.51 16.07 1.67
CA VAL A 220 -2.79 15.37 0.59
C VAL A 220 -1.29 15.30 0.92
N TYR A 221 -0.73 16.34 1.53
CA TYR A 221 0.67 16.39 1.92
C TYR A 221 1.02 15.44 3.08
N SER A 222 0.11 15.26 4.04
CA SER A 222 0.25 14.33 5.16
C SER A 222 -0.12 12.87 4.80
N SER A 223 -0.46 12.62 3.53
CA SER A 223 -0.81 11.28 3.04
C SER A 223 0.37 10.31 3.15
N GLU A 224 1.60 10.79 2.95
CA GLU A 224 2.83 9.99 3.02
C GLU A 224 2.93 9.22 4.34
N LEU A 225 2.58 9.89 5.45
CA LEU A 225 2.68 9.30 6.76
C LEU A 225 1.73 8.10 6.90
N TRP A 226 0.51 8.19 6.39
CA TRP A 226 -0.48 7.11 6.52
C TRP A 226 -0.06 5.83 5.80
N TYR A 227 0.69 5.93 4.71
CA TYR A 227 1.17 4.78 3.94
C TYR A 227 2.58 4.31 4.35
N ALA A 228 3.34 5.16 5.04
CA ALA A 228 4.69 4.85 5.50
C ALA A 228 4.78 4.56 7.02
N HIS A 229 3.73 4.78 7.81
CA HIS A 229 3.83 4.62 9.26
C HIS A 229 3.78 3.14 9.68
N ARG A 230 4.67 2.71 10.58
CA ARG A 230 4.72 1.30 11.04
C ARG A 230 3.45 0.79 11.71
N ALA A 231 2.60 1.68 12.20
CA ALA A 231 1.36 1.34 12.90
C ALA A 231 0.12 1.29 11.97
N THR A 232 0.31 1.46 10.65
CA THR A 232 -0.79 1.40 9.68
C THR A 232 -0.76 0.08 8.89
N HIS A 233 -1.94 -0.29 8.45
CA HIS A 233 -2.20 -1.27 7.40
C HIS A 233 -2.52 -0.52 6.12
N VAL A 234 -2.04 -0.99 4.97
CA VAL A 234 -2.27 -0.33 3.69
C VAL A 234 -3.15 -1.21 2.82
N TRP A 235 -4.33 -0.72 2.47
CA TRP A 235 -5.26 -1.43 1.59
C TRP A 235 -5.34 -0.72 0.25
N LEU A 236 -5.18 -1.48 -0.83
CA LEU A 236 -5.20 -0.99 -2.19
C LEU A 236 -6.55 -1.33 -2.83
N LEU A 237 -7.21 -0.35 -3.44
CA LEU A 237 -8.40 -0.57 -4.27
C LEU A 237 -7.99 -0.56 -5.74
N THR A 238 -7.30 -1.63 -6.18
CA THR A 238 -6.66 -1.68 -7.51
C THR A 238 -7.62 -1.85 -8.68
N HIS A 239 -8.86 -2.28 -8.42
CA HIS A 239 -9.82 -2.41 -9.51
C HIS A 239 -10.29 -1.04 -9.97
N VAL A 240 -10.06 -0.77 -11.24
CA VAL A 240 -10.51 0.42 -11.96
C VAL A 240 -11.31 -0.01 -13.20
N PRO A 241 -12.22 0.84 -13.72
CA PRO A 241 -12.95 0.55 -14.96
C PRO A 241 -12.01 0.25 -16.14
N ALA A 242 -12.42 -0.63 -17.06
CA ALA A 242 -11.56 -1.11 -18.15
C ALA A 242 -11.01 0.01 -19.07
N ASP A 243 -11.78 1.09 -19.26
CA ASP A 243 -11.40 2.22 -20.11
C ASP A 243 -10.60 3.31 -19.37
N SER A 244 -10.27 3.09 -18.09
CA SER A 244 -9.55 4.05 -17.25
C SER A 244 -8.06 3.73 -17.15
N THR A 245 -7.26 4.74 -16.81
CA THR A 245 -5.84 4.57 -16.50
C THR A 245 -5.69 3.52 -15.38
N PRO A 246 -4.88 2.46 -15.58
CA PRO A 246 -4.65 1.42 -14.57
C PRO A 246 -4.15 1.98 -13.25
N PHE A 247 -4.51 1.36 -12.13
CA PHE A 247 -4.16 1.81 -10.78
C PHE A 247 -2.68 2.20 -10.62
N HIS A 248 -1.75 1.31 -10.99
CA HIS A 248 -0.31 1.55 -10.85
C HIS A 248 0.27 2.59 -11.82
N GLN A 249 -0.52 3.09 -12.77
CA GLN A 249 -0.10 4.18 -13.66
C GLN A 249 -0.41 5.57 -13.08
N HIS A 250 -1.19 5.66 -12.00
CA HIS A 250 -1.42 6.91 -11.28
C HIS A 250 -0.28 7.18 -10.30
N ALA A 251 0.23 8.41 -10.27
CA ALA A 251 1.39 8.79 -9.48
C ALA A 251 1.18 8.61 -7.97
N TRP A 252 0.02 9.04 -7.46
CA TRP A 252 -0.35 8.94 -6.05
C TRP A 252 -0.45 7.47 -5.58
N PRO A 253 -1.33 6.62 -6.14
CA PRO A 253 -1.35 5.19 -5.82
C PRO A 253 0.00 4.48 -5.93
N PHE A 254 0.79 4.82 -6.95
CA PHE A 254 2.13 4.26 -7.11
C PHE A 254 3.07 4.67 -5.97
N PHE A 255 3.06 5.94 -5.57
CA PHE A 255 3.81 6.44 -4.42
C PHE A 255 3.35 5.80 -3.11
N GLU A 256 2.04 5.71 -2.87
CA GLU A 256 1.46 5.14 -1.65
C GLU A 256 1.80 3.65 -1.50
N GLU A 257 1.73 2.88 -2.60
CA GLU A 257 2.14 1.47 -2.63
C GLU A 257 3.65 1.32 -2.40
N ALA A 258 4.48 2.18 -3.01
CA ALA A 258 5.93 2.15 -2.81
C ALA A 258 6.32 2.48 -1.36
N ALA A 259 5.66 3.47 -0.75
CA ALA A 259 5.86 3.81 0.66
C ALA A 259 5.48 2.61 1.55
N ALA A 260 4.32 1.99 1.32
CA ALA A 260 3.90 0.80 2.04
C ALA A 260 4.91 -0.35 1.92
N ALA A 261 5.47 -0.55 0.73
CA ALA A 261 6.45 -1.58 0.46
C ALA A 261 7.77 -1.43 1.22
N VAL A 262 8.07 -0.26 1.82
CA VAL A 262 9.26 -0.04 2.63
C VAL A 262 8.98 -0.31 4.11
N PHE A 263 7.88 0.24 4.63
CA PHE A 263 7.63 0.35 6.07
C PHE A 263 6.64 -0.65 6.64
N SER A 264 5.72 -1.16 5.82
CA SER A 264 4.68 -2.09 6.27
C SER A 264 5.24 -3.51 6.34
N PRO A 265 5.06 -4.24 7.45
CA PRO A 265 5.31 -5.68 7.50
C PRO A 265 4.48 -6.42 6.44
N GLN A 266 4.96 -7.58 6.00
CA GLN A 266 4.34 -8.36 4.91
C GLN A 266 2.84 -8.60 5.09
N SER A 267 2.37 -8.81 6.33
CA SER A 267 0.97 -9.06 6.66
C SER A 267 0.05 -7.84 6.55
N ASN A 268 0.59 -6.66 6.25
CA ASN A 268 -0.13 -5.41 6.45
C ASN A 268 -0.68 -4.77 5.18
N THR A 269 -0.34 -5.31 4.00
CA THR A 269 -0.86 -4.82 2.73
C THR A 269 -1.89 -5.78 2.14
N LEU A 270 -3.06 -5.27 1.78
CA LEU A 270 -4.11 -6.03 1.10
C LEU A 270 -4.54 -5.34 -0.20
N ASP A 271 -4.85 -6.12 -1.24
CA ASP A 271 -5.43 -5.65 -2.50
C ASP A 271 -6.89 -6.08 -2.52
N LEU A 272 -7.78 -5.12 -2.41
CA LEU A 272 -9.22 -5.33 -2.39
C LEU A 272 -9.82 -5.39 -3.81
N GLY A 273 -9.01 -5.28 -4.86
CA GLY A 273 -9.41 -5.42 -6.26
C GLY A 273 -10.25 -6.67 -6.56
N PRO A 274 -9.93 -7.85 -6.01
CA PRO A 274 -10.78 -9.04 -6.12
C PRO A 274 -12.17 -8.86 -5.47
N LEU A 275 -12.26 -8.19 -4.32
CA LEU A 275 -13.55 -7.91 -3.67
C LEU A 275 -14.37 -6.86 -4.43
N GLN A 276 -13.71 -5.88 -5.05
CA GLN A 276 -14.37 -4.88 -5.91
C GLN A 276 -15.00 -5.56 -7.15
N ARG A 277 -14.32 -6.55 -7.74
CA ARG A 277 -14.81 -7.28 -8.93
C ARG A 277 -15.97 -8.21 -8.64
N SER A 278 -16.13 -8.66 -7.40
CA SER A 278 -17.21 -9.58 -7.03
C SER A 278 -17.77 -9.24 -5.65
N PRO A 279 -18.44 -8.07 -5.49
CA PRO A 279 -18.95 -7.63 -4.20
C PRO A 279 -19.91 -8.66 -3.61
N GLY A 280 -19.64 -9.06 -2.36
CA GLY A 280 -20.47 -10.01 -1.62
C GLY A 280 -20.26 -11.50 -1.93
N ALA A 281 -19.49 -11.85 -2.96
CA ALA A 281 -19.20 -13.24 -3.35
C ALA A 281 -18.17 -13.92 -2.42
N LEU A 282 -17.16 -13.16 -1.98
CA LEU A 282 -16.07 -13.66 -1.12
C LEU A 282 -16.28 -13.17 0.31
N ARG A 283 -16.09 -14.06 1.30
CA ARG A 283 -16.28 -13.73 2.73
C ARG A 283 -15.25 -14.42 3.63
N GLY A 284 -15.08 -13.89 4.83
CA GLY A 284 -14.23 -14.48 5.86
C GLY A 284 -12.80 -14.73 5.36
N VAL A 285 -12.25 -15.89 5.67
CA VAL A 285 -10.85 -16.24 5.33
C VAL A 285 -10.61 -16.24 3.81
N GLU A 286 -11.62 -16.59 3.00
CA GLU A 286 -11.49 -16.59 1.55
C GLU A 286 -11.32 -15.17 0.99
N ALA A 287 -12.08 -14.21 1.51
CA ALA A 287 -11.92 -12.79 1.14
C ALA A 287 -10.49 -12.31 1.43
N LEU A 288 -9.96 -12.59 2.63
CA LEU A 288 -8.59 -12.20 2.97
C LEU A 288 -7.55 -12.90 2.09
N ARG A 289 -7.76 -14.18 1.77
CA ARG A 289 -6.85 -14.95 0.92
C ARG A 289 -6.79 -14.37 -0.48
N CYS A 290 -7.93 -14.00 -1.06
CA CYS A 290 -7.98 -13.36 -2.36
C CYS A 290 -7.35 -11.97 -2.34
N CYS A 291 -7.43 -11.24 -1.21
CA CYS A 291 -6.81 -9.94 -1.06
C CYS A 291 -5.32 -9.96 -0.72
N ALA A 292 -4.76 -11.12 -0.39
CA ALA A 292 -3.34 -11.22 -0.04
C ALA A 292 -2.50 -10.82 -1.26
N THR A 293 -1.76 -9.72 -1.14
CA THR A 293 -0.95 -9.20 -2.25
C THR A 293 0.44 -9.80 -2.23
N LYS A 294 1.03 -9.90 -3.42
CA LYS A 294 2.47 -10.01 -3.56
C LYS A 294 3.05 -8.60 -3.35
N ARG A 295 3.45 -8.28 -2.11
CA ARG A 295 4.17 -7.03 -1.78
C ARG A 295 5.28 -6.80 -2.81
N ARG A 296 5.41 -5.59 -3.34
CA ARG A 296 6.53 -5.21 -4.22
C ARG A 296 7.82 -5.03 -3.41
N PRO A 297 8.99 -5.21 -4.03
CA PRO A 297 10.25 -4.84 -3.38
C PRO A 297 10.29 -3.35 -3.01
N PRO A 298 10.98 -2.99 -1.91
CA PRO A 298 11.26 -1.59 -1.62
C PRO A 298 12.04 -0.98 -2.79
N MET A 299 11.59 0.17 -3.28
CA MET A 299 12.17 0.83 -4.44
C MET A 299 13.21 1.87 -3.99
N ALA A 300 14.40 1.89 -4.59
CA ALA A 300 15.38 2.94 -4.31
C ALA A 300 14.81 4.33 -4.66
N PRO A 301 15.10 5.41 -3.90
CA PRO A 301 14.56 6.75 -4.17
C PRO A 301 14.79 7.23 -5.61
N LYS A 302 15.99 6.97 -6.17
CA LYS A 302 16.31 7.28 -7.57
C LYS A 302 15.47 6.49 -8.57
N ALA A 303 15.13 5.23 -8.26
CA ALA A 303 14.28 4.41 -9.10
C ALA A 303 12.83 4.92 -9.06
N LEU A 304 12.32 5.30 -7.88
CA LEU A 304 11.00 5.91 -7.76
C LEU A 304 10.92 7.22 -8.55
N ALA A 305 11.88 8.13 -8.37
CA ALA A 305 11.92 9.39 -9.10
C ALA A 305 11.95 9.19 -10.62
N ARG A 306 12.69 8.19 -11.12
CA ARG A 306 12.65 7.81 -12.55
C ARG A 306 11.28 7.31 -12.97
N ALA A 307 10.63 6.48 -12.15
CA ALA A 307 9.33 5.89 -12.47
C ALA A 307 8.21 6.96 -12.50
N LEU A 308 8.22 7.92 -11.58
CA LEU A 308 7.23 9.00 -11.47
C LEU A 308 7.11 9.84 -12.75
N LYS A 309 8.21 10.03 -13.50
CA LYS A 309 8.23 10.74 -14.79
C LYS A 309 7.28 10.18 -15.84
N SER A 310 6.93 8.91 -15.72
CA SER A 310 6.04 8.21 -16.64
C SER A 310 4.62 8.03 -16.10
N ARG A 311 4.33 8.56 -14.90
CA ARG A 311 3.05 8.38 -14.23
C ARG A 311 2.07 9.50 -14.55
N SER A 312 0.80 9.14 -14.48
CA SER A 312 -0.31 10.05 -14.65
C SER A 312 -0.55 10.80 -13.35
N PHE A 313 -0.51 12.12 -13.41
CA PHE A 313 -0.96 12.98 -12.32
C PHE A 313 -2.40 13.43 -12.62
N SER A 314 -3.19 13.59 -11.57
CA SER A 314 -4.57 14.10 -11.69
C SER A 314 -4.62 15.56 -12.16
N VAL A 315 -3.49 16.28 -12.07
CA VAL A 315 -3.25 17.68 -12.45
C VAL A 315 -1.83 17.84 -13.05
N ASP A 316 -1.52 18.99 -13.65
CA ASP A 316 -0.21 19.26 -14.27
C ASP A 316 0.94 19.10 -13.25
N GLY A 317 1.66 17.97 -13.34
CA GLY A 317 2.32 17.33 -12.19
C GLY A 317 3.83 17.54 -12.01
N ALA A 318 4.44 18.58 -12.57
CA ALA A 318 5.89 18.79 -12.42
C ALA A 318 6.29 19.12 -10.96
N ALA A 319 5.55 20.01 -10.29
CA ALA A 319 5.76 20.32 -8.87
C ALA A 319 5.40 19.12 -7.97
N SER A 320 4.35 18.37 -8.34
CA SER A 320 3.92 17.16 -7.65
C SER A 320 4.93 16.01 -7.77
N GLU A 321 5.63 15.87 -8.91
CA GLU A 321 6.68 14.86 -9.10
C GLU A 321 7.85 15.08 -8.13
N GLU A 322 8.40 16.30 -8.11
CA GLU A 322 9.53 16.63 -7.24
C GLU A 322 9.16 16.50 -5.76
N LEU A 323 7.94 16.92 -5.39
CA LEU A 323 7.44 16.79 -4.04
C LEU A 323 7.32 15.32 -3.61
N LEU A 324 6.66 14.47 -4.41
CA LEU A 324 6.51 13.04 -4.11
C LEU A 324 7.86 12.34 -4.01
N ALA A 325 8.78 12.64 -4.93
CA ALA A 325 10.13 12.10 -4.89
C ALA A 325 10.87 12.51 -3.61
N SER A 326 10.78 13.77 -3.20
CA SER A 326 11.42 14.27 -1.98
C SER A 326 10.81 13.65 -0.72
N CYS A 327 9.48 13.59 -0.61
CA CYS A 327 8.79 12.97 0.52
C CYS A 327 9.16 11.49 0.64
N TYR A 328 9.20 10.77 -0.48
CA TYR A 328 9.62 9.37 -0.49
C TYR A 328 11.08 9.20 -0.07
N GLU A 329 12.00 10.02 -0.59
CA GLU A 329 13.43 9.92 -0.25
C GLU A 329 13.66 10.12 1.25
N GLN A 330 12.99 11.10 1.85
CA GLN A 330 13.06 11.35 3.29
C GLN A 330 12.51 10.18 4.10
N ALA A 331 11.33 9.67 3.71
CA ALA A 331 10.74 8.51 4.35
C ALA A 331 11.65 7.28 4.24
N PHE A 332 12.03 6.92 3.01
CA PHE A 332 12.86 5.77 2.73
C PHE A 332 14.19 5.81 3.50
N SER A 333 14.87 6.96 3.54
CA SER A 333 16.14 7.12 4.26
C SER A 333 15.98 6.89 5.76
N ALA A 334 14.90 7.41 6.35
CA ALA A 334 14.59 7.19 7.75
C ALA A 334 14.29 5.71 8.08
N ALA A 335 13.55 5.04 7.19
CA ALA A 335 13.25 3.61 7.35
C ALA A 335 14.50 2.76 7.23
N ALA A 336 15.27 2.98 6.16
CA ALA A 336 16.36 2.10 5.77
C ALA A 336 17.48 2.09 6.81
N ASP A 337 17.71 3.21 7.49
CA ASP A 337 18.71 3.30 8.56
C ASP A 337 18.32 2.50 9.81
N ALA A 338 17.03 2.24 10.06
CA ALA A 338 16.57 1.50 11.25
C ALA A 338 16.45 -0.02 11.06
N VAL A 339 16.47 -0.51 9.81
CA VAL A 339 16.13 -1.90 9.48
C VAL A 339 17.35 -2.83 9.62
N GLU A 340 17.23 -3.83 10.50
CA GLU A 340 18.23 -4.89 10.65
C GLU A 340 17.82 -6.21 9.96
N ARG A 341 16.53 -6.39 9.66
CA ARG A 341 15.98 -7.61 9.04
C ARG A 341 14.93 -7.27 7.99
N LEU A 342 15.05 -7.90 6.83
CA LEU A 342 14.05 -7.88 5.77
C LEU A 342 13.56 -9.32 5.51
N ASP A 343 12.25 -9.51 5.61
CA ASP A 343 11.56 -10.80 5.39
C ASP A 343 10.63 -10.66 4.18
N PHE A 344 10.98 -11.35 3.10
CA PHE A 344 10.31 -11.33 1.80
C PHE A 344 10.01 -12.74 1.29
N ARG A 345 9.76 -13.66 2.22
CA ARG A 345 9.49 -15.07 1.88
C ARG A 345 8.15 -15.27 1.19
N GLY A 346 8.08 -16.21 0.25
CA GLY A 346 6.79 -16.65 -0.29
C GLY A 346 6.06 -15.59 -1.11
N LEU A 347 6.76 -14.58 -1.64
CA LEU A 347 6.14 -13.48 -2.40
C LEU A 347 6.00 -13.82 -3.89
N GLY A 348 6.58 -14.93 -4.32
CA GLY A 348 6.65 -15.32 -5.72
C GLY A 348 7.27 -14.21 -6.58
N TRP A 349 8.34 -13.61 -6.07
CA TRP A 349 9.20 -12.64 -6.76
C TRP A 349 10.11 -13.35 -7.74
N GLY A 350 10.27 -12.78 -8.93
CA GLY A 350 11.23 -13.27 -9.92
C GLY A 350 12.46 -12.36 -10.03
N ASP A 351 13.20 -12.56 -11.12
CA ASP A 351 14.41 -11.80 -11.45
C ASP A 351 14.20 -10.28 -11.49
N ALA A 352 13.05 -9.83 -11.99
CA ALA A 352 12.73 -8.40 -12.07
C ALA A 352 12.60 -7.78 -10.68
N GLU A 353 11.95 -8.48 -9.75
CA GLU A 353 11.82 -8.03 -8.36
C GLU A 353 13.16 -8.09 -7.61
N ALA A 354 13.98 -9.12 -7.87
CA ALA A 354 15.32 -9.23 -7.31
C ALA A 354 16.23 -8.06 -7.76
N SER A 355 16.17 -7.66 -9.03
CA SER A 355 16.91 -6.49 -9.56
C SER A 355 16.44 -5.19 -8.91
N LEU A 356 15.13 -4.97 -8.76
CA LEU A 356 14.59 -3.80 -8.04
C LEU A 356 15.05 -3.76 -6.58
N LEU A 357 15.04 -4.90 -5.90
CA LEU A 357 15.57 -5.01 -4.54
C LEU A 357 17.07 -4.69 -4.50
N ALA A 358 17.86 -5.23 -5.43
CA ALA A 358 19.30 -5.02 -5.52
C ALA A 358 19.67 -3.52 -5.61
N GLU A 359 18.90 -2.73 -6.36
CA GLU A 359 19.09 -1.26 -6.41
C GLU A 359 18.88 -0.58 -5.03
N ALA A 360 17.97 -1.09 -4.20
CA ALA A 360 17.60 -0.51 -2.91
C ALA A 360 18.46 -1.02 -1.73
N LEU A 361 19.00 -2.23 -1.82
CA LEU A 361 19.79 -2.88 -0.77
C LEU A 361 20.94 -2.04 -0.18
N PRO A 362 21.71 -1.27 -0.98
CA PRO A 362 22.79 -0.44 -0.47
C PRO A 362 22.35 0.62 0.55
N SER A 363 21.08 1.02 0.54
CA SER A 363 20.56 2.03 1.46
C SER A 363 20.29 1.48 2.87
N PHE A 364 20.16 0.17 3.03
CA PHE A 364 19.91 -0.46 4.34
C PHE A 364 21.24 -0.70 5.08
N ALA A 365 21.86 0.37 5.57
CA ALA A 365 23.19 0.34 6.17
C ALA A 365 23.32 -0.60 7.38
N ARG A 366 22.21 -0.84 8.09
CA ARG A 366 22.15 -1.71 9.28
C ARG A 366 21.67 -3.13 9.01
N LEU A 367 21.34 -3.48 7.76
CA LEU A 367 20.77 -4.77 7.42
C LEU A 367 21.72 -5.91 7.78
N ARG A 368 21.23 -6.87 8.57
CA ARG A 368 21.96 -8.08 8.98
C ARG A 368 21.39 -9.34 8.35
N GLU A 369 20.10 -9.35 8.06
CA GLU A 369 19.38 -10.53 7.59
C GLU A 369 18.43 -10.15 6.45
N LEU A 370 18.56 -10.84 5.33
CA LEU A 370 17.66 -10.77 4.19
C LEU A 370 17.15 -12.17 3.88
N ASP A 371 15.83 -12.35 3.97
CA ASP A 371 15.17 -13.63 3.73
C ASP A 371 14.31 -13.55 2.46
N LEU A 372 14.74 -14.24 1.41
CA LEU A 372 14.09 -14.36 0.10
C LEU A 372 13.65 -15.80 -0.17
N PHE A 373 13.52 -16.64 0.86
CA PHE A 373 13.10 -18.04 0.73
C PHE A 373 11.74 -18.20 0.02
N ASP A 374 11.59 -19.27 -0.76
CA ASP A 374 10.33 -19.62 -1.45
C ASP A 374 9.86 -18.49 -2.39
N ASN A 375 10.72 -18.14 -3.35
CA ASN A 375 10.40 -17.20 -4.42
C ASN A 375 10.72 -17.85 -5.78
N GLN A 376 10.72 -17.08 -6.86
CA GLN A 376 10.93 -17.53 -8.23
C GLN A 376 12.17 -16.84 -8.84
N ILE A 377 13.16 -16.51 -8.00
CA ILE A 377 14.38 -15.81 -8.42
C ILE A 377 15.26 -16.82 -9.15
N GLY A 378 15.71 -16.47 -10.35
CA GLY A 378 16.59 -17.28 -11.18
C GLY A 378 18.03 -16.76 -11.21
N ASP A 379 18.75 -17.22 -12.23
CA ASP A 379 20.16 -16.89 -12.48
C ASP A 379 20.40 -15.38 -12.59
N PHE A 380 19.53 -14.68 -13.34
CA PHE A 380 19.70 -13.24 -13.55
C PHE A 380 19.49 -12.45 -12.25
N GLY A 381 18.45 -12.77 -11.47
CA GLY A 381 18.21 -12.12 -10.19
C GLY A 381 19.31 -12.38 -9.17
N ALA A 382 19.91 -13.58 -9.17
CA ALA A 382 21.09 -13.89 -8.36
C ALA A 382 22.31 -13.03 -8.77
N ALA A 383 22.53 -12.83 -10.07
CA ALA A 383 23.60 -11.96 -10.58
C ALA A 383 23.39 -10.49 -10.16
N GLU A 384 22.16 -9.98 -10.23
CA GLU A 384 21.83 -8.61 -9.80
C GLU A 384 22.05 -8.42 -8.29
N LEU A 385 21.64 -9.40 -7.47
CA LEU A 385 21.91 -9.40 -6.03
C LEU A 385 23.42 -9.42 -5.73
N ALA A 386 24.23 -10.08 -6.56
CA ALA A 386 25.68 -10.12 -6.41
C ALA A 386 26.32 -8.73 -6.48
N GLU A 387 25.79 -7.82 -7.31
CA GLU A 387 26.27 -6.44 -7.43
C GLU A 387 25.96 -5.61 -6.17
N ALA A 388 24.85 -5.92 -5.48
CA ALA A 388 24.43 -5.20 -4.29
C ALA A 388 25.14 -5.66 -3.01
N VAL A 389 25.40 -6.96 -2.87
CA VAL A 389 25.97 -7.58 -1.65
C VAL A 389 27.22 -6.89 -1.09
N PRO A 390 28.21 -6.47 -1.92
CA PRO A 390 29.40 -5.76 -1.44
C PRO A 390 29.08 -4.44 -0.72
N HIS A 391 27.94 -3.81 -0.99
CA HIS A 391 27.53 -2.55 -0.40
C HIS A 391 26.81 -2.75 0.95
N CYS A 392 26.22 -3.92 1.19
CA CYS A 392 25.54 -4.25 2.44
C CYS A 392 26.54 -4.72 3.51
N LYS A 393 27.29 -3.80 4.11
CA LYS A 393 28.45 -4.13 4.97
C LYS A 393 28.12 -5.01 6.19
N LEU A 394 26.96 -4.82 6.81
CA LEU A 394 26.56 -5.57 8.01
C LEU A 394 25.75 -6.84 7.69
N LEU A 395 25.47 -7.13 6.42
CA LEU A 395 24.68 -8.30 6.04
C LEU A 395 25.43 -9.58 6.40
N GLN A 396 24.81 -10.38 7.27
CA GLN A 396 25.34 -11.63 7.82
C GLN A 396 24.59 -12.84 7.29
N ARG A 397 23.31 -12.70 6.91
CA ARG A 397 22.49 -13.77 6.39
C ARG A 397 21.71 -13.34 5.15
N LEU A 398 21.82 -14.12 4.08
CA LEU A 398 21.04 -14.05 2.86
C LEU A 398 20.49 -15.44 2.57
N CYS A 399 19.16 -15.58 2.66
CA CYS A 399 18.47 -16.83 2.36
C CYS A 399 17.79 -16.75 0.99
N LEU A 400 18.16 -17.62 0.06
CA LEU A 400 17.57 -17.76 -1.28
C LEU A 400 17.15 -19.21 -1.56
N ASP A 401 17.05 -20.05 -0.53
CA ASP A 401 16.56 -21.43 -0.66
C ASP A 401 15.14 -21.47 -1.26
N GLU A 402 14.82 -22.56 -1.96
CA GLU A 402 13.52 -22.73 -2.65
C GLU A 402 13.24 -21.59 -3.64
N ASN A 403 14.25 -21.23 -4.44
CA ASN A 403 14.12 -20.35 -5.61
C ASN A 403 14.42 -21.14 -6.90
N GLU A 404 14.34 -20.47 -8.06
CA GLU A 404 14.67 -21.06 -9.37
C GLU A 404 16.17 -20.93 -9.71
N ILE A 405 17.04 -20.96 -8.69
CA ILE A 405 18.49 -20.83 -8.83
C ILE A 405 19.12 -22.20 -9.10
N GLU A 406 19.70 -22.37 -10.30
CA GLU A 406 20.46 -23.58 -10.65
C GLU A 406 21.96 -23.38 -10.37
N LEU A 407 22.52 -24.19 -9.47
CA LEU A 407 23.94 -24.12 -9.11
C LEU A 407 24.85 -24.46 -10.31
N GLY A 408 25.96 -23.73 -10.44
CA GLY A 408 26.91 -23.86 -11.55
C GLY A 408 26.63 -22.94 -12.74
N LEU A 409 25.53 -22.17 -12.72
CA LEU A 409 25.30 -21.06 -13.63
C LEU A 409 26.06 -19.79 -13.18
N GLU A 410 26.16 -18.80 -14.08
CA GLU A 410 26.99 -17.61 -13.87
C GLU A 410 26.52 -16.76 -12.67
N GLY A 411 25.21 -16.55 -12.52
CA GLY A 411 24.60 -15.74 -11.47
C GLY A 411 24.85 -16.23 -10.04
N PRO A 412 24.52 -17.49 -9.67
CA PRO A 412 24.80 -17.99 -8.33
C PRO A 412 26.30 -18.06 -8.04
N GLU A 413 27.15 -18.31 -9.03
CA GLU A 413 28.61 -18.29 -8.83
C GLU A 413 29.11 -16.85 -8.59
N ARG A 414 28.61 -15.85 -9.34
CA ARG A 414 28.88 -14.43 -9.08
C ARG A 414 28.43 -14.01 -7.69
N LEU A 415 27.26 -14.47 -7.25
CA LEU A 415 26.75 -14.17 -5.91
C LEU A 415 27.65 -14.78 -4.82
N ARG A 416 28.10 -16.03 -5.00
CA ARG A 416 29.07 -16.68 -4.10
C ARG A 416 30.40 -15.94 -4.06
N GLU A 417 30.93 -15.54 -5.22
CA GLU A 417 32.17 -14.78 -5.31
C GLU A 417 32.04 -13.41 -4.64
N ALA A 418 30.97 -12.67 -4.92
CA ALA A 418 30.69 -11.37 -4.31
C ALA A 418 30.56 -11.48 -2.78
N TRP A 419 29.92 -12.53 -2.27
CA TRP A 419 29.81 -12.81 -0.83
C TRP A 419 31.19 -13.06 -0.19
N GLN A 420 32.05 -13.84 -0.85
CA GLN A 420 33.42 -14.12 -0.40
C GLN A 420 34.32 -12.88 -0.45
N LEU A 421 34.29 -12.13 -1.55
CA LEU A 421 35.07 -10.89 -1.71
C LEU A 421 34.65 -9.82 -0.69
N ALA A 422 33.37 -9.79 -0.32
CA ALA A 422 32.85 -8.96 0.75
C ALA A 422 33.22 -9.46 2.18
N GLN A 423 34.01 -10.54 2.28
CA GLN A 423 34.50 -11.15 3.53
C GLN A 423 33.39 -11.56 4.49
N LYS A 424 32.26 -12.04 3.95
CA LYS A 424 31.11 -12.50 4.73
C LYS A 424 31.27 -13.97 5.12
N ASP A 425 30.66 -14.39 6.24
CA ASP A 425 30.69 -15.79 6.69
C ASP A 425 30.01 -16.68 5.62
N PRO A 426 30.68 -17.72 5.07
CA PRO A 426 30.09 -18.60 4.07
C PRO A 426 28.80 -19.30 4.52
N ARG A 427 28.61 -19.50 5.82
CA ARG A 427 27.38 -20.10 6.39
C ARG A 427 26.19 -19.13 6.39
N GLY A 428 26.44 -17.87 6.06
CA GLY A 428 25.43 -16.83 5.94
C GLY A 428 24.68 -16.84 4.61
N LEU A 429 25.18 -17.54 3.58
CA LEU A 429 24.59 -17.58 2.25
C LEU A 429 23.91 -18.94 2.00
N TRP A 430 22.61 -18.92 1.74
CA TRP A 430 21.80 -20.10 1.46
C TRP A 430 21.27 -20.02 0.02
N LEU A 431 21.54 -21.04 -0.80
CA LEU A 431 21.33 -21.09 -2.25
C LEU A 431 20.89 -22.49 -2.70
N SER A 432 20.10 -23.20 -1.88
CA SER A 432 19.74 -24.61 -2.08
C SER A 432 18.39 -24.85 -2.74
#